data_AF-A0A938SE33-F1
#
_entry.id   AF-A0A938SE33-F1
#
_cell.length_a   1.000
_cell.length_b   1.000
_cell.length_c   1.000
_cell.angle_alpha   90.00
_cell.angle_beta   90.00
_cell.angle_gamma   90.00
#
_symmetry.space_group_name_H-M   'P 1'
#
loop_
_entity.id
_entity.type
_entity.pdbx_description
1 polymer ?
#
loop_
_entity_poly.entity_id
_entity_poly.type
_entity_poly.pdbx_seq_one_letter_code
_entity_poly.pdbx_strand_id
1 'polypeptide(L)' 'MARVRRYGYIIEWFTGDHVPRHVHVFDAKGRFLGRLDVDRLIGVEDWMPDRRLLRLIQELKDEGRL' A
#
# COMPACT_ATOMS: atom_id res chain seq x y z
N MET A 1 -3.25 13.83 0.40
CA MET A 1 -2.88 12.64 1.21
C MET A 1 -4.15 11.85 1.42
N ALA A 2 -4.11 10.55 1.14
CA ALA A 2 -5.25 9.66 1.22
C ALA A 2 -4.92 8.45 2.10
N ARG A 3 -5.96 7.84 2.68
CA ARG A 3 -5.86 6.73 3.62
C ARG A 3 -7.02 5.76 3.44
N VAL A 4 -6.76 4.46 3.58
CA VAL A 4 -7.81 3.43 3.68
C VAL A 4 -7.46 2.41 4.75
N ARG A 5 -8.49 1.89 5.41
CA ARG A 5 -8.38 0.73 6.30
C ARG A 5 -9.22 -0.41 5.71
N ARG A 6 -8.59 -1.50 5.29
CA ARG A 6 -9.25 -2.69 4.73
C ARG A 6 -8.40 -3.93 5.00
N TYR A 7 -9.04 -5.09 5.17
CA TYR A 7 -8.36 -6.38 5.38
C TYR A 7 -7.38 -6.45 6.56
N GLY A 8 -7.52 -5.54 7.53
CA GLY A 8 -6.61 -5.46 8.68
C GLY A 8 -5.33 -4.65 8.41
N TYR A 9 -5.24 -3.97 7.26
CA TYR A 9 -4.17 -3.02 6.97
C TYR A 9 -4.69 -1.59 7.03
N ILE A 10 -3.80 -0.66 7.30
CA ILE A 10 -3.96 0.76 6.99
C ILE A 10 -2.97 1.07 5.88
N ILE A 11 -3.47 1.65 4.78
CA ILE A 11 -2.66 2.08 3.63
C ILE A 11 -2.76 3.60 3.54
N GLU A 12 -1.61 4.26 3.47
CA GLU A 12 -1.51 5.72 3.34
C GLU A 12 -0.65 6.07 2.13
N TRP A 13 -1.05 7.11 1.38
CA TRP A 13 -0.33 7.59 0.20
C TRP A 13 -0.55 9.08 -0.05
N PHE A 14 0.37 9.74 -0.76
CA PHE A 14 0.17 11.12 -1.15
C PHE A 14 -0.61 11.21 -2.47
N THR A 15 -1.51 12.18 -2.52
CA THR A 15 -2.33 12.45 -3.70
C THR A 15 -1.49 13.35 -4.59
N GLY A 16 -0.91 12.81 -5.65
CA GLY A 16 0.00 13.52 -6.56
C GLY A 16 1.46 13.06 -6.56
N ASP A 17 1.74 11.84 -6.08
CA ASP A 17 3.12 11.34 -5.99
C ASP A 17 3.86 11.23 -7.34
N HIS A 18 5.15 11.57 -7.26
CA HIS A 18 6.17 11.40 -8.28
C HIS A 18 6.70 9.96 -8.27
N VAL A 19 7.17 9.48 -9.41
CA VAL A 19 7.69 8.11 -9.57
C VAL A 19 8.96 7.93 -8.72
N PRO A 20 9.13 6.80 -8.01
CA PRO A 20 8.22 5.64 -7.91
C PRO A 20 7.06 5.85 -6.94
N ARG A 21 5.84 5.52 -7.41
CA ARG A 21 4.62 5.58 -6.58
C ARG A 21 4.66 4.46 -5.55
N HIS A 22 4.68 4.82 -4.28
CA HIS A 22 4.64 3.86 -3.19
C HIS A 22 3.58 4.22 -2.15
N VAL A 23 3.10 3.20 -1.44
CA VAL A 23 2.23 3.38 -0.28
C VAL A 23 2.95 3.02 1.00
N HIS A 24 2.56 3.65 2.10
CA HIS A 24 2.93 3.24 3.44
C HIS A 24 1.91 2.24 3.97
N VAL A 25 2.39 1.10 4.45
CA VAL A 25 1.56 0.01 4.93
C VAL A 25 1.75 -0.15 6.44
N PHE A 26 0.63 -0.19 7.15
CA PHE A 26 0.58 -0.44 8.58
C PHE A 26 -0.41 -1.57 8.87
N ASP A 27 -0.26 -2.20 10.04
CA ASP A 27 -1.23 -3.17 10.52
C ASP A 27 -2.49 -2.50 11.12
N ALA A 28 -3.45 -3.31 11.55
CA ALA A 28 -4.69 -2.84 12.16
C ALA A 28 -4.48 -2.02 13.44
N LYS A 29 -3.33 -2.15 14.10
CA LYS A 29 -2.97 -1.39 15.31
C LYS A 29 -2.19 -0.11 14.97
N GLY A 30 -1.91 0.15 13.70
CA GLY A 30 -1.13 1.29 13.25
C GLY A 30 0.39 1.08 13.34
N ARG A 31 0.86 -0.15 13.52
CA ARG A 31 2.30 -0.45 13.48
C ARG A 31 2.76 -0.47 12.03
N PHE A 32 3.81 0.28 11.72
CA PHE A 32 4.39 0.31 10.38
C PHE A 32 4.95 -1.06 10.00
N LEU A 33 4.57 -1.54 8.81
CA LEU A 33 5.02 -2.81 8.27
C LEU A 33 6.06 -2.62 7.18
N GLY A 34 5.87 -1.62 6.31
CA GLY A 34 6.78 -1.35 5.21
C GLY A 34 6.19 -0.41 4.17
N ARG A 35 6.92 -0.26 3.07
CA ARG A 35 6.48 0.48 1.88
C ARG A 35 6.31 -0.49 0.71
N LEU A 36 5.30 -0.24 -0.11
CA LEU A 36 5.01 -1.05 -1.29
C LEU A 36 5.05 -0.18 -2.54
N ASP A 37 5.86 -0.58 -3.53
CA ASP A 37 5.83 -0.04 -4.88
C ASP A 37 4.54 -0.50 -5.57
N VAL A 38 3.66 0.45 -5.90
CA VAL A 38 2.31 0.18 -6.43
C VAL A 38 2.34 -0.28 -7.89
N ASP A 39 3.37 0.14 -8.62
CA ASP A 39 3.52 -0.16 -10.04
C ASP A 39 4.08 -1.58 -10.21
N ARG A 40 5.06 -1.94 -9.38
CA ARG A 40 5.74 -3.25 -9.42
C ARG A 40 5.09 -4.31 -8.51
N LEU A 41 4.23 -3.90 -7.58
CA LEU A 41 3.61 -4.77 -6.57
C LEU A 41 4.65 -5.55 -5.73
N ILE A 42 5.75 -4.87 -5.38
CA ILE A 42 6.82 -5.40 -4.54
C ILE A 42 7.01 -4.51 -3.31
N GLY A 43 7.48 -5.09 -2.21
CA GLY A 43 7.92 -4.28 -1.08
C GLY A 43 9.24 -3.57 -1.39
N VAL A 44 9.46 -2.47 -0.71
CA VAL A 44 10.69 -1.67 -0.74
C VAL A 44 11.62 -2.14 0.38
N GLU A 45 12.95 -2.05 0.17
CA GLU A 45 13.97 -2.40 1.18
C GLU A 45 13.83 -3.84 1.73
N ASP A 46 13.76 -4.81 0.82
CA ASP A 46 13.69 -6.26 1.13
C ASP A 46 12.47 -6.68 1.98
N TRP A 47 11.49 -5.81 2.12
CA TRP A 47 10.23 -6.15 2.75
C TRP A 47 9.36 -7.02 1.83
N MET A 48 8.83 -8.12 2.35
CA MET A 48 8.00 -9.05 1.59
C MET A 48 6.51 -8.87 1.95
N PRO A 49 5.68 -8.27 1.08
CA PRO A 49 4.26 -8.17 1.32
C PRO A 49 3.59 -9.54 1.18
N ASP A 50 2.57 -9.81 2.00
CA ASP A 50 1.78 -11.02 1.85
C ASP A 50 0.77 -10.91 0.70
N ARG A 51 0.23 -12.07 0.27
CA ARG A 51 -0.73 -12.15 -0.85
C ARG A 51 -2.04 -11.39 -0.59
N ARG A 52 -2.43 -11.20 0.67
CA ARG A 52 -3.67 -10.52 1.03
C ARG A 52 -3.52 -9.01 0.83
N LEU A 53 -2.37 -8.47 1.19
CA LEU A 53 -2.02 -7.07 0.91
C LEU A 53 -1.92 -6.82 -0.59
N LEU A 54 -1.26 -7.70 -1.36
CA LEU A 54 -1.16 -7.52 -2.82
C LEU A 54 -2.55 -7.44 -3.48
N ARG A 55 -3.48 -8.30 -3.05
CA ARG A 55 -4.88 -8.24 -3.51
C ARG A 55 -5.55 -6.91 -3.16
N LEU A 56 -5.36 -6.44 -1.92
CA LEU A 56 -5.89 -5.14 -1.49
C LEU A 56 -5.39 -4.00 -2.38
N ILE A 57 -4.09 -3.98 -2.69
CA ILE A 57 -3.51 -2.94 -3.56
C ILE A 57 -4.11 -3.00 -4.95
N GLN A 58 -4.30 -4.20 -5.51
CA GLN A 58 -4.95 -4.36 -6.81
C GLN A 58 -6.40 -3.85 -6.82
N GLU A 59 -7.20 -4.20 -5.80
CA GLU A 59 -8.57 -3.69 -5.67
C GLU A 59 -8.62 -2.16 -5.61
N LEU A 60 -7.69 -1.52 -4.89
CA LEU A 60 -7.62 -0.07 -4.81
C LEU A 60 -7.23 0.58 -6.15
N LYS A 61 -6.41 -0.08 -6.97
CA LYS A 61 -6.11 0.35 -8.34
C LYS A 61 -7.33 0.22 -9.24
N ASP A 62 -8.04 -0.90 -9.16
CA ASP A 62 -9.26 -1.15 -9.93
C ASP A 62 -10.38 -0.15 -9.56
N GLU A 63 -10.43 0.29 -8.31
CA GLU A 63 -11.32 1.35 -7.79
C GLU A 63 -10.87 2.78 -8.20
N GLY A 64 -9.72 2.95 -8.85
CA GLY A 64 -9.16 4.26 -9.22
C GLY A 64 -8.65 5.09 -8.04
N ARG A 65 -8.35 4.44 -6.90
CA ARG A 65 -7.86 5.11 -5.69
C ARG A 65 -6.34 5.22 -5.63
N LEU A 66 -5.65 4.25 -6.24
CA LEU A 66 -4.21 4.20 -6.45
C LEU A 66 -3.92 4.24 -7.95
#